data_AF-A0A3D0KAL9-F1
#
_entry.id   AF-A0A3D0KAL9-F1
#
_cell.length_a   1.000
_cell.length_b   1.000
_cell.length_c   1.000
_cell.angle_alpha   90.00
_cell.angle_beta   90.00
_cell.angle_gamma   90.00
#
_symmetry.space_group_name_H-M   'P 1'
#
loop_
_entity.id
_entity.type
_entity.pdbx_description
1 polymer ?
#
loop_
_entity_poly.entity_id
_entity_poly.type
_entity_poly.pdbx_seq_one_letter_code
_entity_poly.pdbx_strand_id
1 'polypeptide(L)' 'MSLENIAARSGFGSLPTMRHHFRKCLNTSPSSYRKVFVGASLSTVD' A
#
# COMPACT_ATOMS: atom_id res chain seq x y z
N MET A 1 4.41 -9.18 -1.06
CA MET A 1 5.22 -8.15 -0.37
C MET A 1 4.36 -7.33 0.60
N SER A 2 4.72 -7.26 1.89
CA SER A 2 3.96 -6.54 2.93
C SER A 2 4.00 -5.01 2.74
N LEU A 3 3.03 -4.29 3.31
CA LEU A 3 3.02 -2.82 3.29
C LEU A 3 4.13 -2.20 4.16
N GLU A 4 4.57 -2.89 5.23
CA GLU A 4 5.71 -2.45 6.04
C GLU A 4 7.01 -2.49 5.25
N ASN A 5 7.25 -3.56 4.50
CA ASN A 5 8.43 -3.66 3.62
C ASN A 5 8.42 -2.61 2.52
N ILE A 6 7.24 -2.25 2.00
CA ILE A 6 7.11 -1.16 1.02
C ILE A 6 7.46 0.17 1.68
N ALA A 7 6.90 0.46 2.86
CA ALA A 7 7.19 1.71 3.56
C ALA A 7 8.69 1.88 3.86
N ALA A 8 9.36 0.82 4.30
CA ALA A 8 10.81 0.84 4.53
C ALA A 8 11.59 1.09 3.24
N ARG A 9 11.30 0.35 2.16
CA ARG A 9 12.03 0.45 0.88
C ARG A 9 11.74 1.73 0.09
N SER A 10 10.58 2.34 0.30
CA SER A 10 10.20 3.61 -0.33
C SER A 10 10.66 4.84 0.44
N GLY A 11 11.38 4.67 1.56
CA GLY A 11 11.95 5.79 2.33
C GLY A 11 11.01 6.41 3.38
N PHE A 12 9.84 5.82 3.65
CA PHE A 12 8.97 6.27 4.74
C PHE A 12 9.44 5.80 6.13
N GLY A 13 10.27 4.76 6.17
CA GLY A 13 10.80 4.13 7.39
C GLY A 13 9.77 3.28 8.16
N SER A 14 8.48 3.65 8.13
CA SER A 14 7.41 2.92 8.80
C SER A 14 6.06 3.02 8.09
N LEU A 15 5.19 2.04 8.29
CA LEU A 15 3.84 2.03 7.74
C LEU A 15 2.94 3.18 8.27
N PRO A 16 2.98 3.57 9.56
CA PRO A 16 2.28 4.76 10.05
C PRO A 16 2.66 6.05 9.30
N THR A 17 3.96 6.29 9.05
CA THR A 17 4.44 7.46 8.29
C THR A 17 3.88 7.45 6.88
N MET A 18 3.98 6.33 6.17
CA MET A 18 3.41 6.18 4.82
C MET A 18 1.90 6.48 4.80
N ARG A 19 1.13 6.01 5.79
CA ARG A 19 -0.32 6.30 5.90
C ARG A 19 -0.60 7.79 6.11
N HIS A 20 0.21 8.50 6.89
CA HIS A 20 0.06 9.95 7.06
C HIS A 20 0.21 10.68 5.72
N HIS A 21 1.27 10.38 4.96
CA HIS A 21 1.50 10.99 3.65
C HIS A 21 0.40 10.62 2.64
N PHE A 22 -0.04 9.36 2.60
CA PHE A 22 -1.13 8.93 1.73
C PHE A 22 -2.44 9.68 2.02
N ARG A 23 -2.81 9.86 3.29
CA ARG A 23 -3.99 10.66 3.64
C ARG A 23 -3.84 12.12 3.22
N LYS A 24 -2.66 12.72 3.46
CA LYS A 24 -2.40 14.12 3.13
C LYS A 24 -2.39 14.40 1.62
N CYS A 25 -1.84 13.49 0.80
CA CYS A 25 -1.63 13.72 -0.63
C CYS A 25 -2.72 13.10 -1.53
N LEU A 26 -3.27 11.95 -1.14
CA LEU A 26 -4.15 11.14 -1.99
C LEU A 26 -5.53 10.89 -1.36
N ASN A 27 -5.77 11.39 -0.14
CA ASN A 27 -6.99 11.17 0.62
C ASN A 27 -7.44 9.69 0.69
N THR A 28 -6.48 8.77 0.75
CA THR A 28 -6.75 7.33 0.82
C THR A 28 -5.69 6.63 1.68
N SER A 29 -5.85 5.31 1.89
CA SER A 29 -4.85 4.47 2.55
C SER A 29 -4.03 3.69 1.52
N PRO A 30 -2.78 3.31 1.82
CA PRO A 30 -1.98 2.47 0.93
C PRO A 30 -2.63 1.11 0.61
N SER A 31 -3.36 0.52 1.57
CA SER A 31 -4.07 -0.75 1.36
C SER A 31 -5.26 -0.59 0.42
N SER A 32 -6.07 0.46 0.58
CA SER A 32 -7.17 0.78 -0.34
C SER A 32 -6.65 1.10 -1.74
N TYR A 33 -5.61 1.93 -1.84
CA TYR A 33 -4.94 2.23 -3.10
C TYR A 33 -4.44 0.96 -3.79
N ARG A 34 -3.76 0.07 -3.05
CA ARG A 34 -3.27 -1.20 -3.59
C ARG A 34 -4.38 -2.10 -4.12
N LYS A 35 -5.51 -2.21 -3.41
CA LYS A 35 -6.65 -3.02 -3.86
C LYS A 35 -7.20 -2.55 -5.20
N VAL A 36 -7.26 -1.22 -5.41
CA VAL A 36 -7.77 -0.62 -6.66
C VAL A 36 -6.81 -0.85 -7.83
N PHE A 37 -5.50 -0.63 -7.62
CA PHE A 37 -4.54 -0.56 -8.73
C PHE A 37 -3.74 -1.85 -8.98
N VAL A 38 -3.60 -2.72 -7.98
CA VAL A 38 -2.82 -3.96 -8.11
C VAL A 38 -3.73 -5.17 -8.37
N GLY A 39 -5.04 -5.04 -8.13
CA GLY A 39 -6.00 -6.13 -8.22
C GLY A 39 -5.78 -7.21 -7.15
N ALA A 40 -6.82 -7.99 -6.86
CA ALA A 40 -6.58 -9.31 -6.30
C ALA A 40 -5.94 -10.12 -7.43
N SER A 41 -4.76 -10.70 -7.19
CA SER A 41 -4.28 -11.78 -8.05
C SER A 41 -5.39 -12.84 -8.03
N LEU A 42 -6.15 -12.92 -9.11
CA LEU A 42 -7.08 -14.02 -9.35
C LEU A 42 -6.25 -15.30 -9.20
N SER A 43 -6.49 -16.04 -8.12
CA SER A 43 -6.08 -17.43 -8.05
C SER A 43 -6.86 -18.11 -9.17
N THR A 44 -6.18 -18.36 -10.29
CA THR A 44 -6.65 -19.29 -11.32
C THR A 44 -6.97 -20.59 -10.61
N VAL A 45 -8.27 -20.91 -10.58
CA VAL A 45 -8.73 -22.26 -10.29
C VAL A 45 -8.46 -23.08 -11.54
N ASP A 46 -7.54 -24.03 -11.42
CA ASP A 46 -7.50 -25.30 -12.15
C ASP A 46 -7.02 -26.37 -11.15
#